data_AF-A0A651HBP6-F1
#
_entry.id   AF-A0A651HBP6-F1
#
_cell.length_a   1.000
_cell.length_b   1.000
_cell.length_c   1.000
_cell.angle_alpha   90.00
_cell.angle_beta   90.00
_cell.angle_gamma   90.00
#
_symmetry.space_group_name_H-M   'P 1'
#
loop_
_entity.id
_entity.type
_entity.pdbx_description
1 polymer ?
#
loop_
_entity_poly.entity_id
_entity_poly.type
_entity_poly.pdbx_seq_one_letter_code
_entity_poly.pdbx_strand_id
1 'polypeptide(L)'
;MELEHTHPYPDDIWLPRPFTKGTRLYFEYGPLALRLERTAEEGHLGIKRDRPDDTCHVEVDPDDWQISISERFAFDQSWDVLRPTPVLPERSVVVRPDHALKIPPGEDVLFFVSIPLSIRLLASGNGREVALSTVPTMVLSNTWFGDPTEGELCFALKTTARRSLGEIIHRPWRVIAPITMHNRADSNLDLQRLCIQVKHLGIFLGRSFLWTHPIDAVHRGGDHPIEFNFGADAPAFEPIRQTFAQPREVRKESFLKRSFHTLRNPGSLFN
;
A
#
# COMPACT_ATOMS: atom_id res chain seq x y z
N MET A 1 -9.07 26.06 8.13
CA MET A 1 -8.45 26.10 6.80
C MET A 1 -9.13 25.01 5.99
N GLU A 2 -10.20 25.39 5.30
CA GLU A 2 -11.03 24.47 4.53
C GLU A 2 -10.26 23.96 3.31
N LEU A 3 -10.18 22.64 3.17
CA LEU A 3 -9.54 21.96 2.05
C LEU A 3 -10.47 22.02 0.82
N GLU A 4 -10.44 23.13 0.08
CA GLU A 4 -11.33 23.38 -1.06
C GLU A 4 -11.10 22.51 -2.32
N HIS A 5 -10.16 21.55 -2.30
CA HIS A 5 -9.82 20.74 -3.47
C HIS A 5 -9.63 19.24 -3.16
N THR A 6 -10.45 18.65 -2.30
CA THR A 6 -10.42 17.20 -2.07
C THR A 6 -11.57 16.53 -2.80
N HIS A 7 -11.26 15.85 -3.91
CA HIS A 7 -12.22 14.97 -4.57
C HIS A 7 -12.67 13.87 -3.59
N PRO A 8 -13.96 13.52 -3.56
CA PRO A 8 -14.42 12.39 -2.76
C PRO A 8 -13.80 11.10 -3.30
N TYR A 9 -13.47 10.19 -2.39
CA TYR A 9 -12.96 8.89 -2.76
C TYR A 9 -14.06 8.09 -3.50
N PRO A 10 -13.76 7.44 -4.65
CA PRO A 10 -14.74 6.66 -5.41
C PRO A 10 -14.98 5.29 -4.76
N ASP A 11 -15.96 5.18 -3.88
CA ASP A 11 -16.21 3.96 -3.10
C ASP A 11 -16.77 2.81 -3.91
N ASP A 12 -17.46 3.15 -4.99
CA ASP A 12 -18.15 2.21 -5.86
C ASP A 12 -17.19 1.20 -6.49
N ILE A 13 -15.90 1.55 -6.64
CA ILE A 13 -14.86 0.66 -7.18
C ILE A 13 -14.57 -0.55 -6.29
N TRP A 14 -15.03 -0.56 -5.03
CA TRP A 14 -14.85 -1.64 -4.06
C TRP A 14 -16.12 -2.46 -3.81
N LEU A 15 -17.24 -2.03 -4.37
CA LEU A 15 -18.52 -2.70 -4.15
C LEU A 15 -18.53 -4.09 -4.79
N PRO A 16 -19.25 -5.07 -4.21
CA PRO A 16 -19.44 -6.37 -4.84
C PRO A 16 -20.09 -6.27 -6.22
N ARG A 17 -19.79 -7.21 -7.10
CA ARG A 17 -20.32 -7.33 -8.46
C ARG A 17 -20.87 -8.73 -8.70
N PRO A 18 -21.90 -8.90 -9.54
CA PRO A 18 -22.29 -10.21 -10.01
C PRO A 18 -21.10 -10.96 -10.60
N PHE A 19 -20.99 -12.25 -10.32
CA PHE A 19 -19.94 -13.12 -10.83
C PHE A 19 -20.50 -14.47 -11.26
N THR A 20 -21.63 -14.40 -11.95
CA THR A 20 -22.37 -15.56 -12.45
C THR A 20 -21.83 -16.00 -13.82
N LYS A 21 -22.26 -17.19 -14.29
CA LYS A 21 -21.91 -17.69 -15.62
C LYS A 21 -22.22 -16.64 -16.70
N GLY A 22 -21.24 -16.36 -17.55
CA GLY A 22 -21.31 -15.41 -18.65
C GLY A 22 -20.90 -13.99 -18.28
N THR A 23 -20.72 -13.68 -16.99
CA THR A 23 -20.36 -12.33 -16.56
C THR A 23 -18.92 -12.00 -16.93
N ARG A 24 -18.73 -10.79 -17.43
CA ARG A 24 -17.43 -10.16 -17.73
C ARG A 24 -17.27 -8.92 -16.85
N LEU A 25 -16.14 -8.80 -16.18
CA LEU A 25 -15.86 -7.70 -15.27
C LEU A 25 -14.56 -7.02 -15.67
N TYR A 26 -14.62 -5.72 -15.88
CA TYR A 26 -13.46 -4.88 -16.10
C TYR A 26 -13.23 -4.01 -14.87
N PHE A 27 -12.03 -4.08 -14.31
CA PHE A 27 -11.59 -3.18 -13.25
C PHE A 27 -10.35 -2.42 -13.71
N GLU A 28 -10.33 -1.13 -13.44
CA GLU A 28 -9.17 -0.27 -13.58
C GLU A 28 -8.83 0.36 -12.24
N TYR A 29 -7.56 0.24 -11.84
CA TYR A 29 -6.99 0.81 -10.63
C TYR A 29 -5.67 1.50 -10.99
N GLY A 30 -5.78 2.68 -11.59
CA GLY A 30 -4.69 3.45 -12.17
C GLY A 30 -3.91 2.63 -13.19
N PRO A 31 -2.62 2.32 -12.93
CA PRO A 31 -1.78 1.58 -13.88
C PRO A 31 -2.21 0.13 -14.12
N LEU A 32 -3.12 -0.42 -13.31
CA LEU A 32 -3.58 -1.81 -13.40
C LEU A 32 -4.97 -1.91 -14.01
N ALA A 33 -5.10 -2.74 -15.05
CA ALA A 33 -6.37 -3.19 -15.58
C ALA A 33 -6.53 -4.71 -15.40
N LEU A 34 -7.67 -5.12 -14.84
CA LEU A 34 -8.06 -6.51 -14.64
C LEU A 34 -9.28 -6.80 -15.51
N ARG A 35 -9.23 -7.88 -16.27
CA ARG A 35 -10.37 -8.44 -17.00
C ARG A 35 -10.66 -9.79 -16.41
N LEU A 36 -11.86 -9.98 -15.87
CA LEU A 36 -12.29 -11.27 -15.34
C LEU A 36 -13.49 -11.76 -16.13
N GLU A 37 -13.43 -12.99 -16.62
CA GLU A 37 -14.54 -13.65 -17.31
C GLU A 37 -14.93 -14.92 -16.55
N ARG A 38 -16.24 -15.11 -16.37
CA ARG A 38 -16.80 -16.32 -15.75
C ARG A 38 -17.46 -17.17 -16.83
N THR A 39 -16.93 -18.37 -17.05
CA THR A 39 -17.58 -19.38 -17.93
C THR A 39 -18.53 -20.27 -17.12
N ALA A 40 -18.91 -21.45 -17.60
CA ALA A 40 -19.69 -22.41 -16.79
C ALA A 40 -18.83 -23.03 -15.67
N GLU A 41 -17.63 -23.48 -16.01
CA GLU A 41 -16.78 -24.29 -15.11
C GLU A 41 -15.49 -23.56 -14.70
N GLU A 42 -15.14 -22.48 -15.38
CA GLU A 42 -13.89 -21.77 -15.16
C GLU A 42 -14.10 -20.26 -14.92
N GLY A 43 -13.05 -19.63 -14.39
CA GLY A 43 -12.84 -18.19 -14.40
C GLY A 43 -11.51 -17.87 -15.04
N HIS A 44 -11.47 -16.85 -15.88
CA HIS A 44 -10.25 -16.39 -16.55
C HIS A 44 -9.94 -14.96 -16.12
N LEU A 45 -8.72 -14.73 -15.63
CA LEU A 45 -8.24 -13.40 -15.26
C LEU A 45 -7.13 -12.98 -16.23
N GLY A 46 -7.35 -11.86 -16.91
CA GLY A 46 -6.35 -11.15 -17.69
C GLY A 46 -5.85 -9.93 -16.93
N ILE A 47 -4.53 -9.76 -16.91
CA ILE A 47 -3.86 -8.67 -16.19
C ILE A 47 -3.10 -7.82 -17.20
N LYS A 48 -3.42 -6.53 -17.28
CA LYS A 48 -2.68 -5.54 -18.08
C LYS A 48 -2.14 -4.43 -17.18
N ARG A 49 -0.88 -4.07 -17.37
CA ARG A 49 -0.18 -3.03 -16.59
C ARG A 49 0.22 -1.84 -17.48
N ASP A 50 0.78 -0.82 -16.83
CA ASP A 50 1.33 0.39 -17.44
C ASP A 50 0.29 1.18 -18.24
N ARG A 51 -0.93 1.26 -17.69
CA ARG A 51 -1.94 2.21 -18.18
C ARG A 51 -1.46 3.64 -17.90
N PRO A 52 -1.62 4.57 -18.85
CA PRO A 52 -1.15 5.95 -18.69
C PRO A 52 -1.98 6.76 -17.68
N ASP A 53 -3.22 6.33 -17.42
CA ASP A 53 -4.19 7.09 -16.66
C ASP A 53 -4.19 6.69 -15.16
N ASP A 54 -4.31 7.68 -14.29
CA ASP A 54 -4.40 7.52 -12.83
C ASP A 54 -5.86 7.24 -12.36
N THR A 55 -6.74 6.87 -13.29
CA THR A 55 -8.18 6.68 -13.11
C THR A 55 -8.51 5.36 -12.42
N CYS A 56 -9.67 5.30 -11.75
CA CYS A 56 -10.23 4.06 -11.24
C CYS A 56 -11.66 3.92 -11.75
N HIS A 57 -12.00 2.75 -12.29
CA HIS A 57 -13.26 2.52 -12.98
C HIS A 57 -13.62 1.04 -12.92
N VAL A 58 -14.91 0.74 -12.87
CA VAL A 58 -15.43 -0.63 -12.90
C VAL A 58 -16.58 -0.71 -13.88
N GLU A 59 -16.56 -1.73 -14.73
CA GLU A 59 -17.59 -2.00 -15.71
C GLU A 59 -17.98 -3.48 -15.70
N VAL A 60 -19.28 -3.72 -15.88
CA VAL A 60 -19.88 -5.04 -15.92
C VAL A 60 -20.40 -5.27 -17.33
N ASP A 61 -20.03 -6.41 -17.90
CA ASP A 61 -20.38 -6.85 -19.24
C ASP A 61 -20.07 -5.82 -20.35
N PRO A 62 -18.81 -5.33 -20.44
CA PRO A 62 -18.39 -4.42 -21.51
C PRO A 62 -18.65 -5.03 -22.89
N ASP A 63 -19.01 -4.17 -23.85
CA ASP A 63 -19.30 -4.56 -25.24
C ASP A 63 -18.05 -5.06 -25.98
N ASP A 64 -16.93 -4.33 -25.87
CA ASP A 64 -15.63 -4.73 -26.45
C ASP A 64 -14.85 -5.58 -25.46
N TRP A 65 -14.80 -6.90 -25.72
CA TRP A 65 -14.18 -7.85 -24.82
C TRP A 65 -13.11 -8.69 -25.50
N GLN A 66 -11.87 -8.47 -25.09
CA GLN A 66 -10.74 -9.34 -25.38
C GLN A 66 -9.91 -9.55 -24.13
N ILE A 67 -9.63 -10.82 -23.84
CA ILE A 67 -8.86 -11.23 -22.66
C ILE A 67 -7.62 -12.02 -23.08
N SER A 68 -6.48 -11.61 -22.55
CA SER A 68 -5.25 -12.41 -22.58
C SER A 68 -5.12 -13.07 -21.20
N ILE A 69 -5.37 -14.37 -21.15
CA ILE A 69 -5.49 -15.12 -19.89
C ILE A 69 -4.13 -15.17 -19.20
N SER A 70 -4.06 -14.60 -17.99
CA SER A 70 -2.89 -14.63 -17.12
C SER A 70 -3.04 -15.69 -16.02
N GLU A 71 -4.24 -15.85 -15.48
CA GLU A 71 -4.59 -16.84 -14.47
C GLU A 71 -5.92 -17.53 -14.83
N ARG A 72 -6.07 -18.79 -14.42
CA ARG A 72 -7.26 -19.61 -14.65
C ARG A 72 -7.68 -20.33 -13.38
N PHE A 73 -8.96 -20.26 -13.06
CA PHE A 73 -9.58 -20.89 -11.91
C PHE A 73 -10.59 -21.94 -12.38
N ALA A 74 -10.62 -23.10 -11.71
CA ALA A 74 -11.67 -24.09 -11.89
C ALA A 74 -12.65 -23.99 -10.72
N PHE A 75 -13.94 -24.10 -11.02
CA PHE A 75 -15.01 -23.97 -10.04
C PHE A 75 -15.87 -25.23 -10.02
N ASP A 76 -15.96 -25.85 -8.86
CA ASP A 76 -16.87 -26.96 -8.56
C ASP A 76 -18.17 -26.47 -7.89
N GLN A 77 -18.18 -25.22 -7.45
CA GLN A 77 -19.25 -24.56 -6.71
C GLN A 77 -19.73 -23.32 -7.45
N SER A 78 -20.98 -22.93 -7.18
CA SER A 78 -21.52 -21.64 -7.61
C SER A 78 -20.90 -20.52 -6.77
N TRP A 79 -20.16 -19.65 -7.45
CA TRP A 79 -19.76 -18.33 -6.96
C TRP A 79 -20.62 -17.32 -7.68
N ASP A 80 -21.28 -16.44 -6.94
CA ASP A 80 -22.30 -15.53 -7.48
C ASP A 80 -21.86 -14.07 -7.42
N VAL A 81 -20.87 -13.78 -6.58
CA VAL A 81 -20.42 -12.42 -6.28
C VAL A 81 -18.90 -12.37 -6.31
N LEU A 82 -18.35 -11.35 -6.95
CA LEU A 82 -16.94 -10.98 -6.85
C LEU A 82 -16.83 -9.62 -6.16
N ARG A 83 -15.97 -9.52 -5.15
CA ARG A 83 -15.65 -8.27 -4.49
C ARG A 83 -14.15 -7.98 -4.61
N PRO A 84 -13.74 -6.90 -5.28
CA PRO A 84 -12.38 -6.41 -5.15
C PRO A 84 -12.18 -5.79 -3.77
N THR A 85 -11.01 -5.99 -3.16
CA THR A 85 -10.67 -5.41 -1.87
C THR A 85 -9.23 -4.90 -1.89
N PRO A 86 -8.98 -3.66 -1.41
CA PRO A 86 -7.63 -3.13 -1.33
C PRO A 86 -6.87 -3.86 -0.21
N VAL A 87 -5.65 -4.30 -0.52
CA VAL A 87 -4.73 -4.86 0.47
C VAL A 87 -3.35 -4.22 0.34
N LEU A 88 -2.62 -4.14 1.45
CA LEU A 88 -1.24 -3.66 1.44
C LEU A 88 -0.32 -4.64 0.68
N PRO A 89 0.82 -4.17 0.15
CA PRO A 89 1.83 -5.05 -0.44
C PRO A 89 2.21 -6.22 0.48
N GLU A 90 2.52 -7.37 -0.11
CA GLU A 90 2.82 -8.58 0.66
C GLU A 90 4.06 -8.44 1.56
N ARG A 91 5.02 -7.60 1.19
CA ARG A 91 6.29 -7.36 1.89
C ARG A 91 6.39 -5.93 2.42
N SER A 92 7.26 -5.73 3.40
CA SER A 92 7.64 -4.42 3.90
C SER A 92 8.14 -3.50 2.77
N VAL A 93 7.92 -2.19 2.91
CA VAL A 93 8.23 -1.21 1.87
C VAL A 93 9.34 -0.28 2.34
N VAL A 94 10.48 -0.33 1.67
CA VAL A 94 11.59 0.61 1.87
C VAL A 94 11.33 1.86 1.07
N VAL A 95 10.96 2.93 1.77
CA VAL A 95 10.79 4.25 1.17
C VAL A 95 12.13 4.95 1.06
N ARG A 96 12.34 5.59 -0.09
CA ARG A 96 13.50 6.42 -0.40
C ARG A 96 13.00 7.82 -0.75
N PRO A 97 13.24 8.81 0.11
CA PRO A 97 13.04 10.21 -0.25
C PRO A 97 13.80 10.55 -1.53
N ASP A 98 13.17 11.26 -2.47
CA ASP A 98 13.83 11.68 -3.72
C ASP A 98 15.03 12.61 -3.45
N HIS A 99 14.98 13.35 -2.34
CA HIS A 99 16.09 14.10 -1.76
C HIS A 99 16.28 13.69 -0.31
N ALA A 100 17.54 13.55 0.15
CA ALA A 100 17.83 13.21 1.54
C ALA A 100 17.17 14.21 2.49
N LEU A 101 16.31 13.72 3.38
CA LEU A 101 15.63 14.55 4.37
C LEU A 101 16.48 14.61 5.64
N LYS A 102 16.98 15.81 5.95
CA LYS A 102 17.71 16.05 7.21
C LYS A 102 16.74 16.49 8.29
N ILE A 103 16.73 15.79 9.42
CA ILE A 103 15.90 16.11 10.58
C ILE A 103 16.84 16.57 11.71
N PRO A 104 16.85 17.86 12.08
CA PRO A 104 17.71 18.36 13.16
C PRO A 104 17.44 17.71 14.53
N PRO A 105 18.40 17.79 15.48
CA PRO A 105 18.21 17.34 16.85
C PRO A 105 16.97 17.95 17.49
N GLY A 106 16.16 17.13 18.18
CA GLY A 106 14.98 17.55 18.91
C GLY A 106 13.71 17.71 18.07
N GLU A 107 13.82 17.69 16.74
CA GLU A 107 12.69 17.95 15.83
C GLU A 107 11.75 16.76 15.65
N ASP A 108 10.46 17.09 15.48
CA ASP A 108 9.37 16.15 15.19
C ASP A 108 8.75 16.47 13.82
N VAL A 109 8.76 15.48 12.93
CA VAL A 109 8.62 15.70 11.49
C VAL A 109 7.60 14.72 10.90
N LEU A 110 6.39 15.20 10.60
CA LEU A 110 5.30 14.43 9.98
C LEU A 110 5.34 14.48 8.44
N PHE A 111 5.43 13.33 7.78
CA PHE A 111 5.27 13.23 6.33
C PHE A 111 4.31 12.12 5.93
N PHE A 112 3.83 12.21 4.69
CA PHE A 112 2.87 11.28 4.11
C PHE A 112 3.52 10.48 2.99
N VAL A 113 3.50 9.15 3.16
CA VAL A 113 3.94 8.21 2.14
C VAL A 113 2.71 7.63 1.45
N SER A 114 2.61 7.83 0.14
CA SER A 114 1.60 7.16 -0.68
C SER A 114 2.15 5.80 -1.12
N ILE A 115 1.54 4.69 -0.69
CA ILE A 115 1.95 3.31 -0.97
C ILE A 115 0.98 2.68 -1.99
N PRO A 116 1.45 2.04 -3.08
CA PRO A 116 0.56 1.36 -4.02
C PRO A 116 -0.10 0.15 -3.36
N LEU A 117 -1.39 -0.05 -3.66
CA LEU A 117 -2.15 -1.19 -3.15
C LEU A 117 -1.94 -2.43 -4.02
N SER A 118 -2.31 -3.58 -3.47
CA SER A 118 -2.68 -4.75 -4.26
C SER A 118 -4.19 -4.95 -4.21
N ILE A 119 -4.76 -5.52 -5.27
CA ILE A 119 -6.18 -5.78 -5.41
C ILE A 119 -6.40 -7.27 -5.16
N ARG A 120 -7.09 -7.60 -4.07
CA ARG A 120 -7.52 -8.96 -3.80
C ARG A 120 -8.92 -9.16 -4.39
N LEU A 121 -9.08 -10.18 -5.21
CA LEU A 121 -10.36 -10.58 -5.78
C LEU A 121 -10.97 -11.67 -4.91
N LEU A 122 -12.04 -11.35 -4.18
CA LEU A 122 -12.77 -12.29 -3.32
C LEU A 122 -14.03 -12.77 -4.04
N ALA A 123 -14.14 -14.07 -4.30
CA ALA A 123 -15.37 -14.67 -4.81
C ALA A 123 -16.19 -15.24 -3.65
N SER A 124 -17.49 -15.01 -3.66
CA SER A 124 -18.44 -15.50 -2.64
C SER A 124 -19.63 -16.19 -3.26
N GLY A 125 -20.11 -17.25 -2.61
CA GLY A 125 -21.24 -18.07 -3.04
C GLY A 125 -21.54 -19.16 -2.00
N ASN A 126 -22.82 -19.51 -1.84
CA ASN A 126 -23.27 -20.53 -0.87
C ASN A 126 -22.73 -20.34 0.57
N GLY A 127 -22.65 -19.08 1.03
CA GLY A 127 -22.13 -18.75 2.38
C GLY A 127 -20.62 -18.95 2.56
N ARG A 128 -19.87 -19.21 1.48
CA ARG A 128 -18.40 -19.31 1.47
C ARG A 128 -17.80 -18.11 0.74
N GLU A 129 -16.57 -17.76 1.12
CA GLU A 129 -15.74 -16.77 0.44
C GLU A 129 -14.35 -17.35 0.18
N VAL A 130 -13.77 -17.07 -0.99
CA VAL A 130 -12.42 -17.48 -1.38
C VAL A 130 -11.69 -16.34 -2.07
N ALA A 131 -10.38 -16.21 -1.83
CA ALA A 131 -9.54 -15.31 -2.61
C ALA A 131 -9.10 -16.00 -3.89
N LEU A 132 -9.50 -15.45 -5.04
CA LEU A 132 -9.07 -15.95 -6.36
C LEU A 132 -7.65 -15.50 -6.68
N SER A 133 -7.37 -14.21 -6.54
CA SER A 133 -6.06 -13.63 -6.86
C SER A 133 -5.77 -12.40 -6.01
N THR A 134 -4.49 -12.03 -5.91
CA THR A 134 -4.05 -10.76 -5.33
C THR A 134 -3.02 -10.14 -6.27
N VAL A 135 -3.41 -9.06 -6.95
CA VAL A 135 -2.59 -8.45 -8.02
C VAL A 135 -2.11 -7.07 -7.58
N PRO A 136 -0.79 -6.79 -7.58
CA PRO A 136 -0.28 -5.46 -7.24
C PRO A 136 -0.69 -4.44 -8.32
N THR A 137 -1.15 -3.26 -7.90
CA THR A 137 -1.44 -2.16 -8.83
C THR A 137 -0.17 -1.67 -9.52
N MET A 138 0.95 -1.66 -8.80
CA MET A 138 2.27 -1.31 -9.31
C MET A 138 3.29 -2.37 -8.91
N VAL A 139 4.07 -2.87 -9.87
CA VAL A 139 5.17 -3.80 -9.59
C VAL A 139 6.35 -3.01 -9.06
N LEU A 140 6.63 -3.17 -7.78
CA LEU A 140 7.78 -2.55 -7.13
C LEU A 140 9.02 -3.46 -7.27
N SER A 141 10.20 -2.84 -7.36
CA SER A 141 11.45 -3.60 -7.39
C SER A 141 11.79 -4.17 -6.02
N ASN A 142 12.40 -5.35 -6.01
CA ASN A 142 12.90 -5.96 -4.79
C ASN A 142 14.12 -5.19 -4.26
N THR A 143 14.25 -5.11 -2.94
CA THR A 143 15.40 -4.52 -2.28
C THR A 143 15.67 -5.21 -0.94
N TRP A 144 16.95 -5.34 -0.59
CA TRP A 144 17.35 -5.89 0.70
C TRP A 144 17.49 -4.76 1.73
N PHE A 145 16.95 -4.96 2.93
CA PHE A 145 17.04 -3.99 4.02
C PHE A 145 17.66 -4.61 5.28
N GLY A 146 18.66 -3.95 5.86
CA GLY A 146 19.42 -4.47 7.00
C GLY A 146 20.71 -5.17 6.59
N ASP A 147 21.26 -5.94 7.52
CA ASP A 147 22.50 -6.71 7.33
C ASP A 147 22.36 -7.73 6.18
N PRO A 148 23.40 -8.01 5.36
CA PRO A 148 23.31 -8.98 4.26
C PRO A 148 22.85 -10.39 4.67
N THR A 149 23.07 -10.80 5.92
CA THR A 149 22.74 -12.13 6.43
C THR A 149 21.47 -12.16 7.29
N GLU A 150 21.13 -11.05 7.95
CA GLU A 150 19.97 -10.97 8.88
C GLU A 150 18.88 -9.99 8.43
N GLY A 151 19.03 -9.40 7.25
CA GLY A 151 18.09 -8.42 6.70
C GLY A 151 16.77 -9.02 6.21
N GLU A 152 15.92 -8.15 5.66
CA GLU A 152 14.60 -8.47 5.16
C GLU A 152 14.48 -8.11 3.68
N LEU A 153 13.93 -9.02 2.88
CA LEU A 153 13.57 -8.77 1.50
C LEU A 153 12.30 -7.91 1.44
N CYS A 154 12.45 -6.69 0.93
CA CYS A 154 11.43 -5.64 0.91
C CYS A 154 11.14 -5.19 -0.53
N PHE A 155 10.08 -4.39 -0.69
CA PHE A 155 9.84 -3.62 -1.91
C PHE A 155 10.44 -2.23 -1.81
N ALA A 156 11.02 -1.74 -2.90
CA ALA A 156 11.54 -0.39 -3.03
C ALA A 156 10.44 0.56 -3.51
N LEU A 157 10.29 1.70 -2.80
CA LEU A 157 9.38 2.76 -3.19
C LEU A 157 10.09 4.11 -3.17
N LYS A 158 10.16 4.79 -4.32
CA LYS A 158 10.57 6.20 -4.37
C LYS A 158 9.40 7.09 -3.96
N THR A 159 9.68 8.11 -3.17
CA THR A 159 8.66 9.02 -2.67
C THR A 159 9.22 10.42 -2.49
N THR A 160 8.37 11.42 -2.71
CA THR A 160 8.66 12.81 -2.36
C THR A 160 8.50 13.09 -0.86
N ALA A 161 7.96 12.14 -0.08
CA ALA A 161 7.68 12.29 1.36
C ALA A 161 6.97 13.62 1.68
N ARG A 162 5.77 13.80 1.11
CA ARG A 162 5.00 15.05 1.20
C ARG A 162 4.83 15.51 2.63
N ARG A 163 4.98 16.83 2.86
CA ARG A 163 4.97 17.43 4.20
C ARG A 163 3.60 17.97 4.60
N SER A 164 2.72 18.15 3.63
CA SER A 164 1.37 18.66 3.84
C SER A 164 0.34 17.79 3.13
N LEU A 165 -0.84 17.66 3.73
CA LEU A 165 -1.99 16.99 3.13
C LEU A 165 -2.37 17.58 1.77
N GLY A 166 -2.24 18.90 1.61
CA GLY A 166 -2.55 19.60 0.36
C GLY A 166 -1.62 19.26 -0.81
N GLU A 167 -0.47 18.62 -0.55
CA GLU A 167 0.48 18.19 -1.58
C GLU A 167 0.24 16.73 -2.03
N ILE A 168 -0.69 16.03 -1.38
CA ILE A 168 -1.00 14.64 -1.71
C ILE A 168 -1.86 14.62 -2.97
N ILE A 169 -1.33 13.99 -4.02
CA ILE A 169 -2.08 13.73 -5.25
C ILE A 169 -3.09 12.63 -4.96
N HIS A 170 -4.36 12.91 -5.23
CA HIS A 170 -5.44 11.95 -5.08
C HIS A 170 -5.29 10.77 -6.06
N ARG A 171 -5.04 9.58 -5.52
CA ARG A 171 -4.88 8.32 -6.26
C ARG A 171 -5.61 7.20 -5.54
N PRO A 172 -6.83 6.82 -5.96
CA PRO A 172 -7.65 5.85 -5.23
C PRO A 172 -7.00 4.46 -5.10
N TRP A 173 -6.11 4.11 -6.02
CA TRP A 173 -5.34 2.86 -6.05
C TRP A 173 -4.12 2.87 -5.10
N ARG A 174 -3.95 3.92 -4.28
CA ARG A 174 -2.88 4.05 -3.27
C ARG A 174 -3.45 4.35 -1.89
N VAL A 175 -2.71 3.96 -0.87
CA VAL A 175 -3.02 4.25 0.54
C VAL A 175 -1.97 5.22 1.11
N ILE A 176 -2.41 6.13 1.97
CA ILE A 176 -1.56 7.12 2.62
C ILE A 176 -1.15 6.59 4.00
N ALA A 177 0.16 6.48 4.20
CA ALA A 177 0.77 6.18 5.48
C ALA A 177 1.34 7.47 6.10
N PRO A 178 0.73 8.00 7.17
CA PRO A 178 1.30 9.12 7.91
C PRO A 178 2.40 8.64 8.85
N ILE A 179 3.56 9.30 8.78
CA ILE A 179 4.75 8.92 9.53
C ILE A 179 5.31 10.14 10.25
N THR A 180 5.37 10.07 11.58
CA THR A 180 6.04 11.06 12.42
C THR A 180 7.43 10.55 12.76
N MET A 181 8.45 11.27 12.32
CA MET A 181 9.83 11.01 12.71
C MET A 181 10.21 11.90 13.88
N HIS A 182 10.68 11.30 14.97
CA HIS A 182 11.17 11.99 16.15
C HIS A 182 12.68 11.86 16.23
N ASN A 183 13.41 12.96 16.04
CA ASN A 183 14.85 12.95 16.27
C ASN A 183 15.14 13.33 17.73
N ARG A 184 15.46 12.34 18.56
CA ARG A 184 15.87 12.51 19.96
C ARG A 184 17.39 12.34 20.15
N ALA A 185 18.15 12.29 19.06
CA ALA A 185 19.60 12.34 19.10
C ALA A 185 20.10 13.78 19.32
N ASP A 186 21.40 13.90 19.59
CA ASP A 186 22.14 15.17 19.63
C ASP A 186 22.72 15.58 18.25
N SER A 187 22.42 14.81 17.20
CA SER A 187 22.92 15.02 15.83
C SER A 187 21.78 14.95 14.79
N ASN A 188 22.06 15.47 13.59
CA ASN A 188 21.10 15.43 12.49
C ASN A 188 20.82 13.97 12.08
N LEU A 189 19.54 13.63 11.90
CA LEU A 189 19.14 12.39 11.25
C LEU A 189 19.06 12.61 9.74
N ASP A 190 19.99 12.01 9.00
CA ASP A 190 19.96 11.97 7.53
C ASP A 190 19.09 10.78 7.06
N LEU A 191 17.80 11.02 6.84
CA LEU A 191 16.85 9.99 6.43
C LEU A 191 17.02 9.64 4.94
N GLN A 192 17.76 8.56 4.66
CA GLN A 192 17.97 8.05 3.30
C GLN A 192 17.00 6.92 2.92
N ARG A 193 16.72 6.03 3.89
CA ARG A 193 15.86 4.86 3.73
C ARG A 193 15.08 4.62 5.01
N LEU A 194 13.79 4.33 4.87
CA LEU A 194 12.94 3.92 5.98
C LEU A 194 12.18 2.67 5.57
N CYS A 195 12.24 1.60 6.36
CA CYS A 195 11.48 0.38 6.09
C CYS A 195 10.16 0.40 6.84
N ILE A 196 9.06 0.48 6.09
CA ILE A 196 7.70 0.47 6.62
C ILE A 196 7.20 -0.97 6.67
N GLN A 197 6.96 -1.47 7.87
CA GLN A 197 6.43 -2.83 8.10
C GLN A 197 4.92 -2.86 7.90
N VAL A 198 4.49 -2.88 6.64
CA VAL A 198 3.08 -2.82 6.24
C VAL A 198 2.21 -3.96 6.81
N LYS A 199 2.82 -5.05 7.29
CA LYS A 199 2.10 -6.15 7.95
C LYS A 199 1.45 -5.77 9.28
N HIS A 200 1.91 -4.69 9.92
CA HIS A 200 1.35 -4.14 11.16
C HIS A 200 0.32 -3.03 10.90
N LEU A 201 -0.03 -2.78 9.63
CA LEU A 201 -0.91 -1.70 9.23
C LEU A 201 -2.24 -2.24 8.71
N GLY A 202 -3.32 -1.52 9.03
CA GLY A 202 -4.64 -1.69 8.44
C GLY A 202 -4.87 -0.70 7.30
N ILE A 203 -6.06 -0.78 6.69
CA ILE A 203 -6.53 0.17 5.68
C ILE A 203 -7.88 0.72 6.12
N PHE A 204 -7.97 2.04 6.16
CA PHE A 204 -9.16 2.80 6.52
C PHE A 204 -9.59 3.68 5.36
N LEU A 205 -10.87 3.73 5.08
CA LEU A 205 -11.47 4.62 4.10
C LEU A 205 -11.85 5.93 4.76
N GLY A 206 -11.17 7.00 4.39
CA GLY A 206 -11.56 8.36 4.74
C GLY A 206 -12.48 8.98 3.70
N ARG A 207 -12.76 10.29 3.83
CA ARG A 207 -13.55 11.03 2.84
C ARG A 207 -12.86 11.08 1.48
N SER A 208 -11.54 11.28 1.45
CA SER A 208 -10.79 11.49 0.22
C SER A 208 -9.66 10.51 0.00
N PHE A 209 -9.14 9.86 1.04
CA PHE A 209 -8.03 8.94 0.89
C PHE A 209 -8.29 7.61 1.59
N LEU A 210 -7.56 6.58 1.14
CA LEU A 210 -7.29 5.43 1.99
C LEU A 210 -6.13 5.77 2.92
N TRP A 211 -6.25 5.37 4.19
CA TRP A 211 -5.28 5.62 5.25
C TRP A 211 -4.77 4.32 5.85
N THR A 212 -3.51 4.30 6.30
CA THR A 212 -3.04 3.33 7.28
C THR A 212 -3.10 3.90 8.69
N HIS A 213 -2.81 3.08 9.71
CA HIS A 213 -2.47 3.60 11.04
C HIS A 213 -1.35 4.66 10.94
N PRO A 214 -1.33 5.66 11.84
CA PRO A 214 -0.18 6.53 12.01
C PRO A 214 1.02 5.72 12.50
N ILE A 215 2.21 6.14 12.09
CA ILE A 215 3.47 5.48 12.42
C ILE A 215 4.37 6.51 13.11
N ASP A 216 4.75 6.24 14.35
CA ASP A 216 5.74 7.04 15.05
C ASP A 216 7.08 6.33 15.02
N ALA A 217 8.13 7.03 14.63
CA ALA A 217 9.46 6.49 14.43
C ALA A 217 10.48 7.34 15.19
N VAL A 218 11.09 6.75 16.22
CA VAL A 218 12.00 7.46 17.14
C VAL A 218 13.45 7.10 16.83
N HIS A 219 14.27 8.11 16.57
CA HIS A 219 15.72 7.98 16.46
C HIS A 219 16.40 8.57 17.70
N ARG A 220 17.30 7.80 18.34
CA ARG A 220 18.01 8.21 19.56
C ARG A 220 19.52 8.43 19.38
N GLY A 221 20.03 8.35 18.15
CA GLY A 221 21.45 8.52 17.85
C GLY A 221 22.29 7.26 18.05
N GLY A 222 23.55 7.32 17.63
CA GLY A 222 24.47 6.18 17.64
C GLY A 222 24.01 5.04 16.74
N ASP A 223 24.32 3.80 17.13
CA ASP A 223 23.92 2.58 16.41
C ASP A 223 22.52 2.07 16.83
N HIS A 224 21.74 2.88 17.56
CA HIS A 224 20.40 2.50 17.97
C HIS A 224 19.46 2.43 16.76
N PRO A 225 18.67 1.36 16.63
CA PRO A 225 17.70 1.28 15.55
C PRO A 225 16.57 2.29 15.75
N ILE A 226 15.95 2.75 14.65
CA ILE A 226 14.68 3.48 14.77
C ILE A 226 13.67 2.55 15.46
N GLU A 227 13.08 3.07 16.53
CA GLU A 227 11.96 2.44 17.21
C GLU A 227 10.68 2.84 16.47
N PHE A 228 9.99 1.87 15.88
CA PHE A 228 8.67 2.09 15.30
C PHE A 228 7.57 1.79 16.30
N ASN A 229 6.57 2.66 16.36
CA ASN A 229 5.30 2.46 17.03
C ASN A 229 4.18 2.66 15.99
N PHE A 230 3.18 1.79 16.04
CA PHE A 230 2.04 1.85 15.13
C PHE A 230 0.81 2.22 15.96
N GLY A 231 0.06 3.23 15.53
CA GLY A 231 -1.18 3.62 16.17
C GLY A 231 -2.18 2.47 16.20
N ALA A 232 -3.05 2.47 17.22
CA ALA A 232 -4.12 1.49 17.35
C ALA A 232 -5.29 1.76 16.39
N ASP A 233 -5.51 3.04 16.07
CA ASP A 233 -6.66 3.52 15.31
C ASP A 233 -6.25 4.20 14.00
N ALA A 234 -7.25 4.47 13.17
CA ALA A 234 -7.11 5.30 11.99
C ALA A 234 -6.68 6.74 12.35
N PRO A 235 -5.98 7.45 11.46
CA PRO A 235 -5.50 8.79 11.74
C PRO A 235 -6.65 9.82 11.68
N ALA A 236 -6.54 10.88 12.48
CA ALA A 236 -7.57 11.91 12.62
C ALA A 236 -7.53 13.02 11.54
N PHE A 237 -6.88 12.78 10.39
CA PHE A 237 -6.76 13.79 9.32
C PHE A 237 -8.07 14.06 8.60
N GLU A 238 -8.97 13.07 8.54
CA GLU A 238 -10.33 13.21 8.02
C GLU A 238 -11.27 12.16 8.64
N PRO A 239 -12.61 12.36 8.58
CA PRO A 239 -13.56 11.38 9.08
C PRO A 239 -13.42 10.03 8.35
N ILE A 240 -13.37 8.96 9.14
CA ILE A 240 -13.29 7.59 8.65
C ILE A 240 -14.69 7.05 8.44
N ARG A 241 -14.92 6.48 7.25
CA ARG A 241 -16.21 5.94 6.80
C ARG A 241 -16.28 4.43 6.94
N GLN A 242 -15.16 3.74 6.71
CA GLN A 242 -15.09 2.28 6.76
C GLN A 242 -13.68 1.79 7.08
N THR A 243 -13.57 0.62 7.69
CA THR A 243 -12.30 -0.13 7.76
C THR A 243 -12.31 -1.23 6.68
N PHE A 244 -11.33 -1.23 5.77
CA PHE A 244 -11.20 -2.23 4.71
C PHE A 244 -10.38 -3.45 5.13
N ALA A 245 -9.29 -3.22 5.88
CA ALA A 245 -8.38 -4.29 6.26
C ALA A 245 -7.81 -4.06 7.65
N GLN A 246 -7.70 -5.14 8.43
CA GLN A 246 -6.97 -5.18 9.69
C GLN A 246 -5.49 -5.50 9.46
N PRO A 247 -4.59 -5.19 10.41
CA PRO A 247 -3.21 -5.66 10.39
C PRO A 247 -3.12 -7.17 10.14
N ARG A 248 -2.20 -7.57 9.25
CA ARG A 248 -1.91 -8.99 8.99
C ARG A 248 -1.23 -9.67 10.17
N GLU A 249 -0.46 -8.90 10.93
CA GLU A 249 0.17 -9.32 12.17
C GLU A 249 -0.14 -8.33 13.28
N VAL A 250 -0.83 -8.80 14.31
CA VAL A 250 -1.04 -8.04 15.55
C VAL A 250 0.28 -8.02 16.31
N ARG A 251 0.82 -6.83 16.53
CA ARG A 251 2.08 -6.68 17.27
C ARG A 251 1.78 -6.87 18.77
N LYS A 252 2.46 -7.83 19.40
CA LYS A 252 2.63 -7.85 20.87
C LYS A 252 3.77 -6.86 21.19
N GLU A 253 3.65 -6.12 22.29
CA GLU A 253 4.39 -4.89 22.65
C GLU A 253 5.88 -4.78 22.23
N SER A 254 6.27 -3.52 21.91
CA SER A 254 7.61 -2.97 21.60
C SER A 254 8.72 -3.96 21.20
N PHE A 255 8.66 -4.48 19.98
CA PHE A 255 9.77 -5.26 19.42
C PHE A 255 10.79 -4.35 18.71
N LEU A 256 11.98 -4.21 19.30
CA LEU A 256 13.15 -3.58 18.68
C LEU A 256 13.63 -4.42 17.48
N LYS A 257 13.24 -4.05 16.26
CA LYS A 257 13.89 -4.58 15.03
C LYS A 257 14.93 -3.59 14.53
N ARG A 258 16.15 -4.08 14.32
CA ARG A 258 17.24 -3.31 13.70
C ARG A 258 16.81 -2.83 12.32
N SER A 259 16.42 -1.56 12.23
CA SER A 259 15.83 -0.99 11.02
C SER A 259 16.76 -0.03 10.29
N PHE A 260 18.08 -0.28 10.29
CA PHE A 260 19.02 0.53 9.53
C PHE A 260 20.19 -0.24 8.94
N HIS A 261 20.69 0.29 7.83
CA HIS A 261 22.03 0.04 7.32
C HIS A 261 22.63 1.37 6.84
N THR A 262 23.61 1.89 7.56
CA THR A 262 24.45 3.02 7.15
C THR A 262 25.45 2.50 6.13
N LEU A 263 25.43 2.99 4.90
CA LEU A 263 26.54 2.74 3.97
C LEU A 263 27.64 3.74 4.30
N ARG A 264 28.68 3.29 5.01
CA ARG A 264 29.90 4.07 5.20
C ARG A 264 30.61 4.16 3.85
N ASN A 265 30.80 5.37 3.35
CA ASN A 265 31.56 5.63 2.14
C ASN A 265 33.06 5.40 2.45
N PRO A 266 33.78 4.44 1.84
CA PRO A 266 35.22 4.34 2.00
C PRO A 266 35.86 5.38 1.08
N GLY A 267 36.01 6.61 1.57
CA GLY A 267 36.51 7.70 0.72
C GLY A 267 36.85 8.99 1.46
N SER A 268 37.57 8.91 2.58
CA SER A 268 38.45 10.01 3.02
C SER A 268 39.51 9.48 3.99
N LEU A 269 40.41 8.64 3.48
CA LEU A 269 41.70 8.39 4.11
C LEU A 269 42.76 8.34 3.01
N PHE A 270 43.01 9.48 2.38
CA PHE A 270 44.35 9.85 1.92
C PHE A 270 44.47 11.36 2.10
N ASN A 271 45.60 11.75 2.70
CA ASN A 271 46.07 13.13 2.91
C ASN A 271 45.96 14.00 1.66
#